data_AF-A0A1J4W136-F1
#
_entry.id   AF-A0A1J4W136-F1
#
_cell.length_a   1.000
_cell.length_b   1.000
_cell.length_c   1.000
_cell.angle_alpha   90.00
_cell.angle_beta   90.00
_cell.angle_gamma   90.00
#
_symmetry.space_group_name_H-M   'P 1'
#
loop_
_entity.id
_entity.type
_entity.pdbx_description
1 polymer ?
#
loop_
_entity_poly.entity_id
_entity_poly.type
_entity_poly.pdbx_seq_one_letter_code
_entity_poly.pdbx_strand_id
1 'polypeptide(L)'
;MSLKIDYDNQPRKFLKNQDKTTVKRIMDKIDTLSLNPIPHDAKRVLGYELPTFRIRIGKHRALYRVNYEEKKIIVVKIDKRDKVYD
;
A
#
# COMPACT_ATOMS: atom_id res chain seq x y z
N MET A 1 5.82 10.06 -15.39
CA MET A 1 5.75 8.61 -15.67
C MET A 1 4.98 7.98 -14.53
N SER A 2 3.81 7.40 -14.77
CA SER A 2 2.97 6.80 -13.73
C SER A 2 3.13 5.27 -13.71
N LEU A 3 3.19 4.69 -12.51
CA LEU A 3 3.17 3.24 -12.33
C LEU A 3 1.72 2.74 -12.26
N LYS A 4 1.45 1.58 -12.85
CA LYS A 4 0.14 0.92 -12.74
C LYS A 4 -0.01 0.33 -11.34
N ILE A 5 -1.18 0.49 -10.72
CA ILE A 5 -1.47 -0.07 -9.40
C ILE A 5 -2.33 -1.32 -9.55
N ASP A 6 -1.84 -2.43 -9.03
CA ASP A 6 -2.55 -3.69 -8.90
C ASP A 6 -2.67 -4.08 -7.42
N TYR A 7 -3.68 -4.88 -7.11
CA TYR A 7 -3.98 -5.33 -5.74
C TYR A 7 -3.91 -6.85 -5.67
N ASP A 8 -3.48 -7.39 -4.54
CA ASP A 8 -3.64 -8.80 -4.23
C ASP A 8 -5.05 -9.10 -3.68
N ASN A 9 -5.33 -10.38 -3.45
CA ASN A 9 -6.62 -10.83 -2.94
C ASN A 9 -6.95 -10.29 -1.54
N GLN A 10 -5.97 -10.17 -0.64
CA GLN A 10 -6.22 -9.69 0.72
C GLN A 10 -6.65 -8.22 0.74
N PRO A 11 -5.95 -7.27 0.08
CA PRO A 11 -6.39 -5.88 -0.01
C PRO A 11 -7.78 -5.71 -0.60
N ARG A 12 -8.11 -6.45 -1.67
CA ARG A 12 -9.45 -6.42 -2.27
C ARG A 12 -10.53 -6.84 -1.28
N LYS A 13 -10.31 -7.93 -0.54
CA LYS A 13 -11.23 -8.39 0.53
C LYS A 13 -11.33 -7.39 1.67
N PHE A 14 -10.20 -6.80 2.08
CA PHE A 14 -10.16 -5.81 3.14
C PHE A 14 -11.02 -4.59 2.78
N LEU A 15 -10.80 -4.01 1.60
CA LEU A 15 -11.52 -2.84 1.10
C LEU A 15 -13.02 -3.11 0.96
N LYS A 16 -13.42 -4.31 0.51
CA LYS A 16 -14.83 -4.69 0.41
C LYS A 16 -15.57 -4.65 1.75
N ASN A 17 -14.87 -4.88 2.86
CA ASN A 17 -15.43 -4.91 4.21
C ASN A 17 -15.27 -3.59 4.97
N GLN A 18 -14.74 -2.53 4.35
CA GLN A 18 -14.60 -1.21 4.97
C GLN A 18 -15.74 -0.26 4.57
N ASP A 19 -15.95 0.77 5.38
CA ASP A 19 -16.84 1.88 5.04
C ASP A 19 -16.29 2.71 3.87
N LYS A 20 -17.19 3.41 3.16
CA LYS A 20 -16.84 4.20 1.98
C LYS A 20 -15.77 5.26 2.25
N THR A 21 -15.77 5.86 3.43
CA THR A 21 -14.80 6.91 3.82
C THR A 21 -13.41 6.32 3.98
N THR A 22 -13.31 5.17 4.65
CA THR A 22 -12.06 4.42 4.80
C THR A 22 -11.53 3.94 3.46
N VAL A 23 -12.38 3.35 2.61
CA VAL A 23 -11.98 2.92 1.26
C VAL A 23 -11.44 4.09 0.46
N LYS A 24 -12.18 5.20 0.39
CA LYS A 24 -11.74 6.39 -0.35
C LYS A 24 -10.38 6.88 0.13
N ARG A 25 -10.21 7.02 1.45
CA ARG A 25 -8.92 7.45 2.03
C ARG A 25 -7.76 6.52 1.67
N ILE A 26 -8.02 5.22 1.59
CA ILE A 26 -7.00 4.25 1.21
C ILE A 26 -6.66 4.37 -0.28
N MET A 27 -7.67 4.42 -1.15
CA MET A 27 -7.47 4.58 -2.59
C MET A 27 -6.72 5.89 -2.89
N ASP A 28 -7.17 7.04 -2.36
CA ASP A 28 -6.54 8.34 -2.58
C ASP A 28 -5.03 8.31 -2.23
N LYS A 29 -4.68 7.63 -1.12
CA LYS A 29 -3.28 7.52 -0.69
C LYS A 29 -2.50 6.54 -1.57
N ILE A 30 -3.10 5.43 -1.99
CA ILE A 30 -2.45 4.46 -2.87
C ILE A 30 -2.23 5.05 -4.27
N ASP A 31 -3.20 5.81 -4.80
CA ASP A 31 -3.11 6.45 -6.11
C ASP A 31 -1.92 7.42 -6.19
N THR A 32 -1.59 8.09 -5.07
CA THR A 32 -0.39 8.96 -5.01
C THR A 32 0.92 8.20 -5.24
N LEU A 33 0.94 6.88 -4.95
CA LEU A 33 2.12 6.04 -5.17
C LEU A 33 2.44 5.86 -6.65
N SER A 34 1.45 6.00 -7.55
CA SER A 34 1.68 5.91 -8.99
C SER A 34 2.68 6.97 -9.48
N LEU A 35 2.68 8.15 -8.85
CA LEU A 35 3.57 9.27 -9.18
C LEU A 35 4.80 9.31 -8.29
N ASN A 36 4.65 9.01 -7.00
CA ASN A 36 5.74 8.94 -6.05
C ASN A 36 5.71 7.60 -5.30
N PRO A 37 6.37 6.55 -5.83
CA PRO A 37 6.30 5.20 -5.26
C PRO A 37 6.95 5.09 -3.87
N ILE A 38 7.83 6.02 -3.51
CA ILE A 38 8.53 6.03 -2.22
C ILE A 38 8.37 7.42 -1.59
N PRO A 39 7.16 7.76 -1.09
CA PRO A 39 6.96 9.01 -0.37
C PRO A 39 7.69 8.97 0.98
N HIS A 40 7.86 10.14 1.61
CA HIS A 40 8.60 10.28 2.87
C HIS A 40 8.05 9.40 4.02
N ASP A 41 6.75 9.08 4.01
CA ASP A 41 6.12 8.22 5.02
C ASP A 41 6.15 6.72 4.68
N ALA A 42 6.74 6.34 3.54
CA ALA A 42 7.01 4.95 3.21
C ALA A 42 8.30 4.46 3.85
N LYS A 43 8.25 3.28 4.46
CA LYS A 43 9.41 2.60 5.03
C LYS A 43 9.67 1.31 4.27
N ARG A 44 10.93 1.09 3.87
CA ARG A 44 11.35 -0.16 3.25
C ARG A 44 11.22 -1.31 4.26
N VAL A 45 10.71 -2.44 3.80
CA VAL A 45 10.66 -3.68 4.57
C VAL A 45 11.72 -4.62 3.98
N LEU A 46 12.65 -5.04 4.83
CA LEU A 46 13.73 -5.96 4.43
C LEU A 46 13.23 -7.40 4.44
N GLY A 47 13.95 -8.30 3.75
CA GLY A 47 13.61 -9.72 3.69
C GLY A 47 12.68 -10.12 2.54
N TYR A 48 12.48 -9.25 1.55
CA TYR A 48 11.76 -9.55 0.31
C TYR A 48 12.67 -9.34 -0.90
N GLU A 49 12.54 -10.19 -1.91
CA GLU A 49 13.30 -10.10 -3.17
C GLU A 49 12.99 -8.80 -3.93
N LEU A 50 11.71 -8.45 -4.04
CA LEU A 50 11.28 -7.20 -4.65
C LEU A 50 11.35 -6.02 -3.66
N PRO A 51 11.62 -4.79 -4.14
CA PRO A 51 11.52 -3.58 -3.35
C PRO A 51 10.14 -3.46 -2.68
N THR A 52 10.10 -3.77 -1.39
CA THR A 52 8.87 -3.83 -0.61
C THR A 52 8.85 -2.71 0.41
N PHE A 53 7.72 -2.02 0.50
CA PHE A 53 7.54 -0.84 1.32
C PHE A 53 6.23 -0.93 2.09
N ARG A 54 6.18 -0.20 3.20
CA ARG A 54 4.99 -0.02 4.00
C ARG A 54 4.70 1.47 4.15
N ILE A 55 3.47 1.87 3.85
CA ILE A 55 3.00 3.25 3.99
C ILE A 55 1.89 3.37 5.03
N ARG A 56 1.85 4.52 5.71
CA ARG A 56 0.81 4.85 6.69
C ARG A 56 -0.39 5.47 5.98
N ILE A 57 -1.58 4.97 6.32
CA ILE A 57 -2.86 5.48 5.79
C ILE A 57 -3.81 5.73 6.97
N GLY A 58 -3.60 6.84 7.68
CA GLY A 58 -4.39 7.15 8.87
C GLY A 58 -4.24 6.08 9.97
N LYS A 59 -5.32 5.31 10.20
CA LYS A 59 -5.39 4.17 11.13
C LYS A 59 -4.97 2.83 10.52
N HIS A 60 -4.63 2.79 9.24
CA HIS A 60 -4.24 1.59 8.50
C HIS A 60 -2.78 1.69 8.02
N ARG A 61 -2.24 0.54 7.61
CA ARG A 61 -0.95 0.43 6.91
C ARG A 61 -1.15 -0.44 5.67
N ALA A 62 -0.55 -0.04 4.57
CA ALA A 62 -0.50 -0.84 3.35
C ALA A 62 0.94 -1.31 3.13
N LEU A 63 1.11 -2.60 2.84
CA LEU A 63 2.33 -3.21 2.33
C LEU A 63 2.21 -3.28 0.82
N TYR A 64 3.19 -2.77 0.10
CA TYR A 64 3.21 -2.78 -1.36
C TYR A 64 4.61 -3.06 -1.90
N ARG A 65 4.67 -3.59 -3.11
CA ARG A 65 5.90 -3.88 -3.85
C ARG A 65 5.99 -2.96 -5.05
N VAL A 66 7.18 -2.49 -5.35
CA VAL A 66 7.46 -1.69 -6.54
C VAL A 66 8.25 -2.54 -7.52
N ASN A 67 7.65 -2.85 -8.66
CA ASN A 67 8.31 -3.50 -9.79
C ASN A 67 8.61 -2.43 -10.85
N TYR A 68 9.86 -1.96 -10.88
CA TYR A 68 10.30 -0.96 -11.85
C TYR A 68 10.42 -1.52 -13.27
N GLU A 69 10.71 -2.80 -13.42
CA GLU A 69 10.82 -3.47 -14.73
C GLU A 69 9.45 -3.52 -15.43
N GLU A 70 8.43 -3.93 -14.69
CA GLU A 70 7.04 -3.98 -15.20
C GLU A 70 6.29 -2.65 -15.06
N LYS A 71 6.90 -1.63 -14.44
CA LYS A 71 6.26 -0.34 -14.10
C LYS A 71 4.96 -0.50 -13.30
N LYS A 72 4.96 -1.41 -12.32
CA LYS A 72 3.79 -1.74 -11.50
C LYS A 72 4.06 -1.56 -10.01
N ILE A 73 3.01 -1.17 -9.29
CA ILE A 73 2.92 -1.23 -7.83
C ILE A 73 1.91 -2.31 -7.48
N ILE A 74 2.31 -3.27 -6.66
CA ILE A 74 1.44 -4.35 -6.20
C ILE A 74 1.16 -4.13 -4.73
N VAL A 75 -0.08 -3.78 -4.39
CA VAL A 75 -0.53 -3.70 -2.99
C VAL A 75 -0.76 -5.13 -2.51
N VAL A 76 0.08 -5.58 -1.57
CA VAL A 76 0.13 -6.96 -1.09
C VAL A 76 -0.81 -7.17 0.09
N LYS A 77 -0.81 -6.22 1.04
CA LYS A 77 -1.61 -6.32 2.26
C LYS A 77 -2.07 -4.95 2.74
N ILE A 78 -3.32 -4.83 3.16
CA ILE A 78 -3.81 -3.68 3.93
C ILE A 78 -4.27 -4.20 5.28
N ASP A 79 -3.78 -3.58 6.35
CA ASP A 79 -4.13 -3.96 7.71
C ASP A 79 -4.33 -2.75 8.61
N LYS A 80 -5.02 -2.96 9.73
CA LYS A 80 -5.11 -1.95 10.77
C LYS A 80 -3.73 -1.70 11.35
N ARG A 81 -3.50 -0.48 11.82
CA ARG A 81 -2.33 -0.19 12.64
C ARG A 81 -2.56 -0.90 13.96
N ASP A 82 -2.07 -2.13 14.07
CA ASP A 82 -2.02 -2.80 15.35
C ASP A 82 -1.26 -1.90 16.34
N LYS A 83 -1.83 -1.79 17.53
CA LYS A 83 -1.27 -1.03 18.66
C LYS A 83 0.01 -1.67 19.20
N VAL A 84 0.35 -2.87 18.76
CA VAL A 84 1.45 -3.67 19.27
C VAL A 84 2.76 -3.15 18.69
N TYR A 85 3.29 -2.11 19.33
CA TYR A 85 4.59 -2.04 19.99
C TYR A 85 4.49 -0.78 20.84
N ASP A 86 3.83 -0.91 21.99
CA ASP A 86 4.21 -0.18 23.20
C ASP A 86 5.22 -1.08 23.92
#